data_AF-A0A497XMJ3-F1
#
_entry.id   AF-A0A497XMJ3-F1
#
_cell.length_a   1.000
_cell.length_b   1.000
_cell.length_c   1.000
_cell.angle_alpha   90.00
_cell.angle_beta   90.00
_cell.angle_gamma   90.00
#
_symmetry.space_group_name_H-M   'P 1'
#
loop_
_entity.id
_entity.type
_entity.pdbx_description
1 polymer ?
#
loop_
_entity_poly.entity_id
_entity_poly.type
_entity_poly.pdbx_seq_one_letter_code
_entity_poly.pdbx_strand_id
1 'polypeptide(L)'
;MRITTATLLLVLTTFLGISSAQEKFIVSFGDGGFKSYELIDSTCYVYTVKYPKEEKRLPKIMNDLIVSSAINAQRQYSKKGNALINMRISWQIAGKELIIYQVCGDVVRRK
;
A
#
# COMPACT_ATOMS: atom_id res chain seq x y z
N MET A 1 27.29 -49.41 24.12
CA MET A 1 27.93 -48.14 23.73
C MET A 1 26.98 -47.41 22.79
N ARG A 2 26.70 -46.14 23.10
CA ARG A 2 25.68 -45.32 22.45
C ARG A 2 26.18 -44.86 21.08
N ILE A 3 25.41 -45.15 20.02
CA ILE A 3 25.55 -44.49 18.72
C ILE A 3 24.39 -43.50 18.63
N THR A 4 24.68 -42.24 18.93
CA THR A 4 23.80 -41.10 18.69
C THR A 4 23.76 -40.84 17.18
N THR A 5 22.67 -41.22 16.52
CA THR A 5 22.38 -40.81 15.14
C THR A 5 21.92 -39.35 15.16
N ALA A 6 22.80 -38.45 14.73
CA ALA A 6 22.45 -37.07 14.47
C ALA A 6 21.62 -37.00 13.17
N THR A 7 20.34 -36.71 13.30
CA THR A 7 19.42 -36.43 12.20
C THR A 7 19.85 -35.12 11.52
N LEU A 8 20.50 -35.24 10.37
CA LEU A 8 20.87 -34.12 9.50
C LEU A 8 19.61 -33.61 8.80
N LEU A 9 18.98 -32.56 9.35
CA LEU A 9 17.84 -31.90 8.72
C LEU A 9 18.36 -31.00 7.57
N LEU A 10 18.32 -31.53 6.35
CA LEU A 10 18.65 -30.80 5.14
C LEU A 10 17.51 -29.81 4.83
N VAL A 11 17.61 -28.57 5.33
CA VAL A 11 16.66 -27.50 4.97
C VAL A 11 17.03 -26.99 3.59
N LEU A 12 16.38 -27.58 2.58
CA LEU A 12 16.41 -27.13 1.20
C LEU A 12 15.48 -25.92 1.05
N THR A 13 15.92 -24.71 1.42
CA THR A 13 15.22 -23.48 1.01
C THR A 13 15.61 -23.12 -0.41
N THR A 14 14.76 -23.48 -1.36
CA THR A 14 14.74 -22.95 -2.71
C THR A 14 14.47 -21.45 -2.67
N PHE A 15 15.51 -20.61 -2.74
CA PHE A 15 15.36 -19.21 -3.13
C PHE A 15 15.29 -19.13 -4.66
N LEU A 16 14.14 -19.54 -5.20
CA LEU A 16 13.71 -19.15 -6.53
C LEU A 16 13.24 -17.70 -6.47
N GLY A 17 14.03 -16.80 -7.05
CA GLY A 17 13.51 -15.81 -7.98
C GLY A 17 12.61 -14.67 -7.43
N ILE A 18 13.15 -13.46 -7.65
CA ILE A 18 12.45 -12.25 -8.11
C ILE A 18 11.59 -11.49 -7.07
N SER A 19 12.02 -10.27 -6.75
CA SER A 19 11.12 -9.12 -6.78
C SER A 19 11.93 -7.89 -7.19
N SER A 20 11.68 -7.46 -8.42
CA SER A 20 12.14 -6.20 -8.99
C SER A 20 11.75 -5.03 -8.09
N ALA A 21 12.69 -4.09 -7.92
CA ALA A 21 12.54 -2.89 -7.13
C ALA A 21 11.19 -2.19 -7.38
N GLN A 22 10.38 -2.18 -6.32
CA GLN A 22 9.11 -1.48 -6.25
C GLN A 22 9.39 0.02 -6.29
N GLU A 23 9.06 0.69 -7.40
CA GLU A 23 9.14 2.16 -7.46
C GLU A 23 8.16 2.73 -6.43
N LYS A 24 8.72 3.28 -5.34
CA LYS A 24 7.96 3.93 -4.27
C LYS A 24 7.74 5.37 -4.66
N PHE A 25 6.55 5.69 -5.17
CA PHE A 25 6.13 7.08 -5.30
C PHE A 25 5.57 7.56 -3.95
N ILE A 26 6.34 8.37 -3.22
CA ILE A 26 5.94 8.95 -1.94
C ILE A 26 5.52 10.39 -2.19
N VAL A 27 4.23 10.69 -2.02
CA VAL A 27 3.75 12.07 -1.93
C VAL A 27 3.76 12.46 -0.46
N SER A 28 4.68 13.33 -0.06
CA SER A 28 4.79 13.85 1.31
C SER A 28 4.50 15.34 1.34
N PHE A 29 3.60 15.78 2.22
CA PHE A 29 3.22 17.18 2.41
C PHE A 29 3.88 17.82 3.66
N GLY A 30 5.15 17.49 3.94
CA GLY A 30 5.90 18.04 5.08
C GLY A 30 5.45 17.49 6.43
N ASP A 31 5.32 18.36 7.45
CA ASP A 31 4.76 17.98 8.76
C ASP A 31 3.23 17.87 8.76
N GLY A 32 2.57 18.01 7.60
CA GLY A 32 1.15 17.74 7.39
C GLY A 32 0.20 18.53 8.31
N GLY A 33 0.68 19.56 9.01
CA GLY A 33 -0.05 20.24 10.07
C GLY A 33 -0.27 19.43 11.36
N PHE A 34 0.50 18.36 11.63
CA PHE A 34 0.36 17.48 12.82
C PHE A 34 0.40 18.20 14.18
N LYS A 35 0.79 19.48 14.25
CA LYS A 35 0.57 20.31 15.44
C LYS A 35 -0.92 20.43 15.78
N SER A 36 -1.76 20.56 14.75
CA SER A 36 -3.22 20.75 14.83
C SER A 36 -4.02 19.46 14.65
N TYR A 37 -3.37 18.34 14.32
CA TYR A 37 -4.03 17.07 14.01
C TYR A 37 -3.48 15.93 14.88
N GLU A 38 -4.34 14.98 15.25
CA GLU A 38 -3.97 13.72 15.87
C GLU A 38 -4.18 12.56 14.90
N LEU A 39 -3.30 11.56 14.97
CA LEU A 39 -3.42 10.32 14.20
C LEU A 39 -4.50 9.44 14.83
N ILE A 40 -5.49 9.05 14.05
CA ILE A 40 -6.56 8.15 14.45
C ILE A 40 -6.22 6.72 14.05
N ASP A 41 -5.74 6.54 12.82
CA ASP A 41 -5.39 5.24 12.26
C ASP A 41 -4.45 5.39 11.05
N SER A 42 -3.70 4.36 10.72
CA SER A 42 -2.97 4.24 9.46
C SER A 42 -3.60 3.12 8.64
N THR A 43 -4.25 3.48 7.52
CA THR A 43 -5.08 2.56 6.74
C THR A 43 -4.57 2.39 5.31
N CYS A 44 -4.93 1.27 4.68
CA CYS A 44 -4.58 0.97 3.30
C CYS A 44 -5.78 0.43 2.52
N TYR A 45 -5.95 0.92 1.30
CA TYR A 45 -6.95 0.46 0.34
C TYR A 45 -6.27 -0.22 -0.84
N VAL A 46 -6.78 -1.39 -1.22
CA VAL A 46 -6.23 -2.18 -2.34
C VAL A 46 -7.23 -2.18 -3.49
N TYR A 47 -6.74 -1.90 -4.70
CA TYR A 47 -7.53 -1.84 -5.91
C TYR A 47 -6.89 -2.73 -6.98
N THR A 48 -7.70 -3.58 -7.61
CA THR A 48 -7.27 -4.34 -8.78
C THR A 48 -7.87 -3.70 -10.02
N VAL A 49 -7.03 -3.23 -10.94
CA VAL A 49 -7.44 -2.49 -12.13
C VAL A 49 -6.88 -3.18 -13.37
N LYS A 50 -7.66 -3.24 -14.46
CA LYS A 50 -7.14 -3.72 -15.74
C LYS A 50 -6.14 -2.73 -16.33
N TYR A 51 -5.02 -3.24 -16.85
CA TYR A 51 -4.00 -2.44 -17.52
C TYR A 51 -4.64 -1.66 -18.68
N PRO A 52 -4.53 -0.32 -18.71
CA PRO A 52 -5.18 0.47 -19.74
C PRO A 52 -4.53 0.23 -21.11
N LYS A 53 -5.33 0.18 -22.17
CA LYS A 53 -4.82 0.11 -23.55
C LYS A 53 -3.94 1.31 -23.94
N GLU A 54 -4.12 2.44 -23.25
CA GLU A 54 -3.39 3.67 -23.46
C GLU A 54 -2.68 4.08 -22.16
N GLU A 55 -1.35 4.12 -22.18
CA GLU A 55 -0.52 4.41 -21.00
C GLU A 55 -0.81 5.79 -20.38
N LYS A 56 -1.16 6.79 -21.21
CA LYS A 56 -1.57 8.13 -20.76
C LYS A 56 -2.76 8.15 -19.80
N ARG A 57 -3.49 7.04 -19.66
CA ARG A 57 -4.62 6.91 -18.71
C ARG A 57 -4.16 6.52 -17.30
N LEU A 58 -2.93 6.04 -17.12
CA LEU A 58 -2.40 5.63 -15.81
C LEU A 58 -2.46 6.76 -14.76
N PRO A 59 -2.07 8.02 -15.06
CA PRO A 59 -2.16 9.09 -14.07
C PRO A 59 -3.61 9.37 -13.64
N LYS A 60 -4.56 9.31 -14.58
CA LYS A 60 -5.99 9.48 -14.27
C LYS A 60 -6.49 8.38 -13.34
N ILE A 61 -6.17 7.12 -13.67
CA ILE A 61 -6.52 5.96 -12.83
C ILE A 61 -5.97 6.15 -11.42
N MET A 62 -4.68 6.49 -11.29
CA MET A 62 -4.08 6.74 -9.98
C MET A 62 -4.81 7.84 -9.20
N ASN A 63 -5.14 8.97 -9.85
CA ASN A 63 -5.89 10.04 -9.21
C ASN A 63 -7.28 9.61 -8.75
N ASP A 64 -8.01 8.86 -9.58
CA ASP A 64 -9.33 8.33 -9.23
C ASP A 64 -9.25 7.38 -8.02
N LEU A 65 -8.18 6.59 -7.91
CA LEU A 65 -7.93 5.71 -6.76
C LEU A 65 -7.58 6.47 -5.47
N ILE A 66 -6.79 7.55 -5.56
CA ILE A 66 -6.50 8.44 -4.43
C ILE A 66 -7.81 9.03 -3.88
N VAL A 67 -8.62 9.61 -4.76
CA VAL A 67 -9.92 10.21 -4.39
C VAL A 67 -10.85 9.16 -3.78
N SER A 68 -10.92 7.98 -4.39
CA SER A 68 -11.72 6.87 -3.87
C SER A 68 -11.26 6.43 -2.48
N SER A 69 -9.95 6.42 -2.23
CA SER A 69 -9.37 6.07 -0.92
C SER A 69 -9.75 7.11 0.15
N ALA A 70 -9.68 8.39 -0.19
CA ALA A 70 -10.09 9.48 0.71
C ALA A 70 -11.59 9.40 1.05
N ILE A 71 -12.45 9.14 0.06
CA ILE A 71 -13.90 8.96 0.28
C ILE A 71 -14.16 7.73 1.15
N ASN A 72 -13.48 6.62 0.91
CA ASN A 72 -13.63 5.40 1.70
C ASN A 72 -13.18 5.61 3.15
N ALA A 73 -12.05 6.30 3.36
CA ALA A 73 -11.60 6.69 4.68
C ALA A 73 -12.63 7.60 5.37
N GLN A 74 -13.18 8.59 4.68
CA GLN A 74 -14.22 9.42 5.25
C GLN A 74 -15.46 8.61 5.62
N ARG A 75 -15.89 7.64 4.81
CA ARG A 75 -17.06 6.79 5.14
C ARG A 75 -16.80 5.92 6.37
N GLN A 76 -15.63 5.27 6.41
CA GLN A 76 -15.26 4.33 7.47
C GLN A 76 -14.98 5.04 8.80
N TYR A 77 -14.37 6.23 8.75
CA TYR A 77 -13.90 6.95 9.93
C TYR A 77 -14.67 8.25 10.20
N SER A 78 -15.74 8.57 9.47
CA SER A 78 -16.52 9.84 9.51
C SER A 78 -16.70 10.51 10.88
N LYS A 79 -16.95 9.74 11.94
CA LYS A 79 -17.17 10.27 13.30
C LYS A 79 -15.86 10.49 14.10
N LYS A 80 -14.78 9.86 13.68
CA LYS A 80 -13.48 9.81 14.38
C LYS A 80 -12.37 10.52 13.63
N GLY A 81 -12.43 10.67 12.30
CA GLY A 81 -11.41 11.26 11.47
C GLY A 81 -12.00 12.23 10.43
N ASN A 82 -11.26 13.30 10.15
CA ASN A 82 -11.69 14.41 9.30
C ASN A 82 -10.95 14.43 7.94
N ALA A 83 -9.81 13.76 7.82
CA ALA A 83 -9.02 13.72 6.59
C ALA A 83 -8.16 12.45 6.49
N LEU A 84 -7.78 12.10 5.26
CA LEU A 84 -6.74 11.11 4.95
C LEU A 84 -5.53 11.86 4.37
N ILE A 85 -4.39 11.83 5.07
CA ILE A 85 -3.16 12.54 4.69
C ILE A 85 -1.99 11.56 4.51
N ASN A 86 -0.81 12.07 4.15
CA ASN A 86 0.42 11.29 3.93
C ASN A 86 0.21 10.07 3.03
N MET A 87 -0.53 10.27 1.94
CA MET A 87 -0.91 9.18 1.08
C MET A 87 0.29 8.64 0.31
N ARG A 88 0.52 7.33 0.43
CA ARG A 88 1.56 6.56 -0.25
C ARG A 88 0.89 5.60 -1.21
N ILE A 89 1.35 5.58 -2.46
CA ILE A 89 0.81 4.71 -3.50
C ILE A 89 1.91 3.78 -3.94
N SER A 90 1.65 2.49 -3.85
CA SER A 90 2.47 1.45 -4.43
C SER A 90 1.64 0.64 -5.41
N TRP A 91 2.26 0.15 -6.48
CA TRP A 91 1.59 -0.70 -7.43
C TRP A 91 2.50 -1.81 -7.91
N GLN A 92 1.88 -2.88 -8.40
CA GLN A 92 2.56 -4.01 -9.03
C GLN A 92 1.71 -4.54 -10.18
N ILE A 93 2.37 -5.01 -11.23
CA ILE A 93 1.68 -5.66 -12.36
C ILE A 93 1.50 -7.14 -12.00
N ALA A 94 0.26 -7.62 -12.07
CA ALA A 94 -0.10 -9.03 -11.90
C ALA A 94 -0.43 -9.64 -13.26
N GLY A 95 0.52 -10.35 -13.86
CA GLY A 95 0.39 -10.90 -15.21
C GLY A 95 0.55 -9.82 -16.29
N LYS A 96 -0.20 -9.91 -17.39
CA LYS A 96 -0.14 -8.95 -18.51
C LYS A 96 -1.27 -7.92 -18.52
N GLU A 97 -2.31 -8.13 -17.72
CA GLU A 97 -3.58 -7.42 -17.88
C GLU A 97 -4.04 -6.70 -16.62
N LEU A 98 -3.36 -6.88 -15.48
CA LEU A 98 -3.82 -6.34 -14.20
C LEU A 98 -2.72 -5.54 -13.52
N ILE A 99 -3.12 -4.44 -12.91
CA ILE A 99 -2.32 -3.65 -11.98
C ILE A 99 -3.01 -3.70 -10.63
N ILE A 100 -2.26 -4.07 -9.60
CA ILE A 100 -2.71 -4.02 -8.22
C ILE A 100 -2.13 -2.75 -7.61
N TYR A 101 -3.00 -1.81 -7.26
CA TYR A 101 -2.65 -0.59 -6.54
C TYR A 101 -2.94 -0.77 -5.05
N GLN A 102 -2.06 -0.24 -4.22
CA GLN A 102 -2.25 -0.10 -2.79
C GLN A 102 -2.04 1.37 -2.42
N VAL A 103 -3.07 1.99 -1.85
CA VAL A 103 -3.07 3.38 -1.39
C VAL A 103 -3.16 3.37 0.13
N CYS A 104 -2.07 3.72 0.79
CA CYS A 104 -2.01 3.83 2.25
C CYS A 104 -1.99 5.29 2.68
N GLY A 105 -2.54 5.62 3.84
CA GLY A 105 -2.49 6.96 4.38
C GLY A 105 -2.84 6.99 5.86
N ASP A 106 -2.70 8.17 6.44
CA ASP A 106 -2.95 8.45 7.84
C ASP A 106 -4.31 9.14 7.98
N VAL A 107 -5.24 8.50 8.68
CA VAL A 107 -6.52 9.11 9.05
C VAL A 107 -6.27 10.00 10.25
N VAL A 108 -6.61 11.28 10.12
CA VAL A 108 -6.36 12.27 11.16
C VAL A 108 -7.63 12.99 11.60
N ARG A 109 -7.65 13.45 12.84
CA ARG A 109 -8.67 14.33 13.40
C ARG A 109 -8.03 15.63 13.86
N ARG A 110 -8.75 16.74 13.78
CA ARG A 110 -8.28 18.00 14.37
C ARG A 110 -8.35 17.89 15.90
N LYS A 111 -7.28 18.29 16.59
CA LYS A 111 -7.27 18.40 18.06
C LYS A 111 -8.26 19.46 18.55
#